data_AF-E1JI51-F1
#
_entry.id   AF-E1JI51-F1
#
_cell.length_a   1.000
_cell.length_b   1.000
_cell.length_c   1.000
_cell.angle_alpha   90.00
_cell.angle_beta   90.00
_cell.angle_gamma   90.00
#
_symmetry.space_group_name_H-M   'P 1'
#
loop_
_entity.id
_entity.type
_entity.pdbx_description
1 polymer ?
#
loop_
_entity_poly.entity_id
_entity_poly.type
_entity_poly.pdbx_seq_one_letter_code
_entity_poly.pdbx_strand_id
1 'polypeptide(L)'
;MAMVISTRAKLVITALILFFLLGIVLVTGSTKGWFNPNRYNGERVAARIQLRVAALNEPSTGDLQGIRGADFACYRQGRRAGLLGTFKAFLSSRVQNLDTIVRPADRDLPVVNTRGDVLFNSWKGIFNGQGGFFSQAPRIYSFSGKNVMTDSTWPMKMVWHGSLPNGERSMDTYCDAWHSGDHLKGSFASNLDGHKLLEQKRQSCDSKLIILCVEALSQDRKRKKREIGDGSSHGESESREFKTADEYAAHLENLLL
;
A
#
# COMPACT_ATOMS: atom_id res chain seq x y z
N MET A 1 72.82 21.76 0.58
CA MET A 1 72.27 23.04 0.08
C MET A 1 70.76 22.90 0.00
N ALA A 2 70.01 23.46 0.95
CA ALA A 2 68.54 23.42 0.93
C ALA A 2 68.03 24.52 -0.01
N MET A 3 67.40 24.13 -1.12
CA MET A 3 66.83 25.05 -2.09
C MET A 3 65.59 25.72 -1.48
N VAL A 4 65.74 26.96 -1.01
CA VAL A 4 64.64 27.75 -0.44
C VAL A 4 63.73 28.23 -1.56
N ILE A 5 62.65 27.48 -1.83
CA ILE A 5 61.63 27.87 -2.80
C ILE A 5 60.91 29.11 -2.26
N SER A 6 61.00 30.23 -2.99
CA SER A 6 60.35 31.51 -2.67
C SER A 6 58.85 31.33 -2.43
N THR A 7 58.27 32.06 -1.47
CA THR A 7 56.83 32.06 -1.17
C THR A 7 55.96 32.32 -2.39
N ARG A 8 56.45 33.13 -3.34
CA ARG A 8 55.77 33.35 -4.63
C ARG A 8 55.74 32.08 -5.49
N ALA A 9 56.84 31.34 -5.55
CA ALA A 9 56.91 30.09 -6.28
C ALA A 9 56.03 29.00 -5.64
N LYS A 10 55.95 28.95 -4.30
CA LYS A 10 55.02 28.04 -3.60
C LYS A 10 53.56 28.32 -3.95
N LEU A 11 53.15 29.59 -4.00
CA LEU A 11 51.78 29.99 -4.39
C LEU A 11 51.44 29.65 -5.85
N VAL A 12 52.40 29.84 -6.77
CA VAL A 12 52.19 29.48 -8.18
C VAL A 12 52.04 27.97 -8.35
N ILE A 13 52.85 27.18 -7.64
CA ILE A 13 52.77 25.72 -7.67
C ILE A 13 51.44 25.22 -7.09
N THR A 14 50.99 25.74 -5.94
CA THR A 14 49.69 25.35 -5.38
C THR A 14 48.52 25.77 -6.26
N ALA A 15 48.58 26.94 -6.89
CA ALA A 15 47.55 27.36 -7.84
C ALA A 15 47.49 26.42 -9.06
N LEU A 16 48.63 26.07 -9.65
CA LEU A 16 48.70 25.14 -10.78
C LEU A 16 48.17 23.75 -10.41
N ILE A 17 48.51 23.24 -9.22
CA ILE A 17 47.99 21.95 -8.73
C ILE A 17 46.47 22.01 -8.56
N LEU A 18 45.92 23.10 -7.98
CA LEU A 18 44.48 23.27 -7.82
C LEU A 18 43.74 23.36 -9.16
N PHE A 19 44.27 24.10 -10.13
CA PHE A 19 43.69 24.17 -11.48
C PHE A 19 43.74 22.81 -12.19
N PHE A 20 44.82 22.06 -12.03
CA PHE A 20 44.95 20.73 -12.63
C PHE A 20 43.97 19.73 -12.00
N LEU A 21 43.80 19.77 -10.67
CA LEU A 21 42.81 18.94 -9.96
C LEU A 21 41.38 19.32 -10.35
N LEU A 22 41.06 20.61 -10.48
CA LEU A 22 39.74 21.06 -10.96
C LEU A 22 39.46 20.58 -12.39
N GLY A 23 40.47 20.65 -13.27
CA GLY A 23 40.38 20.14 -14.64
C GLY A 23 40.13 18.64 -14.69
N ILE A 24 40.82 17.84 -13.87
CA ILE A 24 40.60 16.39 -13.77
C ILE A 24 39.18 16.08 -13.27
N VAL A 25 38.69 16.79 -12.26
CA VAL A 25 37.32 16.60 -11.74
C VAL A 25 36.27 16.93 -12.80
N LEU A 26 36.46 17.98 -13.59
CA LEU A 26 35.54 18.35 -14.68
C LEU A 26 35.56 17.32 -15.83
N VAL A 27 36.74 16.86 -16.25
CA VAL A 27 36.88 15.86 -17.33
C VAL A 27 36.36 14.49 -16.91
N THR A 28 36.63 14.07 -15.67
CA THR A 28 36.09 12.81 -15.12
C THR A 28 34.60 12.88 -14.83
N GLY A 29 34.08 14.04 -14.41
CA GLY A 29 32.65 14.29 -14.19
C GLY A 29 31.83 14.19 -15.48
N SER A 30 32.37 14.66 -16.61
CA SER A 30 31.72 14.60 -17.92
C SER A 30 31.76 13.20 -18.55
N THR A 31 32.85 12.44 -18.38
CA THR A 31 32.97 11.08 -18.95
C THR A 31 32.27 10.00 -18.12
N LYS A 32 32.11 10.20 -16.80
CA LYS A 32 31.41 9.26 -15.90
C LYS A 32 29.93 9.59 -15.67
N GLY A 33 29.39 10.60 -16.37
CA GLY A 33 27.96 10.95 -16.32
C GLY A 33 27.49 11.46 -14.95
N TRP A 34 28.39 12.08 -14.16
CA TRP A 34 28.03 12.65 -12.85
C TRP A 34 27.20 13.94 -12.99
N PHE A 35 27.38 14.66 -14.10
CA PHE A 35 26.57 15.80 -14.54
C PHE A 35 25.48 15.39 -15.53
N ASN A 36 24.77 14.30 -15.28
CA ASN A 36 23.54 13.98 -16.01
C ASN A 36 22.33 14.43 -15.17
N PRO A 37 21.65 15.55 -15.52
CA PRO A 37 20.48 16.02 -14.78
C PRO A 37 19.34 14.98 -14.77
N ASN A 38 19.36 14.04 -15.72
CA ASN A 38 18.36 12.97 -15.81
C ASN A 38 18.57 11.79 -14.86
N ARG A 39 19.73 11.66 -14.19
CA ARG A 39 19.95 10.55 -13.24
C ARG A 39 19.23 10.76 -11.89
N TYR A 40 19.00 12.01 -11.51
CA TYR A 40 18.17 12.37 -10.33
C TYR A 40 16.68 12.47 -10.63
N ASN A 41 16.30 12.45 -11.92
CA ASN A 41 14.91 12.60 -12.36
C ASN A 41 14.15 11.25 -12.40
N GLY A 42 14.87 10.12 -12.43
CA GLY A 42 14.27 8.78 -12.40
C GLY A 42 13.73 8.35 -11.02
N GLU A 43 14.20 8.98 -9.94
CA GLU A 43 13.82 8.61 -8.56
C GLU A 43 12.81 9.61 -7.93
N ARG A 44 12.52 10.73 -8.62
CA ARG A 44 11.57 11.75 -8.15
C ARG A 44 10.36 11.98 -9.06
N VAL A 45 10.25 11.29 -10.21
CA VAL A 45 9.09 11.43 -11.13
C VAL A 45 8.44 10.09 -11.51
N ALA A 46 8.81 8.99 -10.84
CA ALA A 46 7.87 7.89 -10.66
C ALA A 46 7.11 8.17 -9.37
N ALA A 47 5.80 8.40 -9.44
CA ALA A 47 4.97 8.06 -8.28
C ALA A 47 5.33 6.61 -7.96
N ARG A 48 6.02 6.34 -6.83
CA ARG A 48 6.45 4.97 -6.53
C ARG A 48 5.20 4.11 -6.56
N ILE A 49 5.13 3.20 -7.54
CA ILE A 49 4.01 2.29 -7.71
C ILE A 49 3.90 1.51 -6.40
N GLN A 50 2.78 1.67 -5.70
CA GLN A 50 2.57 1.15 -4.36
C GLN A 50 1.09 0.86 -4.14
N LEU A 51 0.80 0.02 -3.15
CA LEU A 51 -0.56 -0.35 -2.76
C LEU A 51 -0.86 0.28 -1.41
N ARG A 52 -1.92 1.08 -1.32
CA ARG A 52 -2.31 1.70 -0.06
C ARG A 52 -3.22 0.78 0.75
N VAL A 53 -3.00 0.78 2.06
CA VAL A 53 -3.87 0.20 3.07
C VAL A 53 -4.43 1.32 3.96
N ALA A 54 -5.72 1.24 4.23
CA ALA A 54 -6.44 2.10 5.15
C ALA A 54 -7.41 1.26 5.99
N ALA A 55 -7.81 1.73 7.17
CA ALA A 55 -8.94 1.17 7.88
C ALA A 55 -10.26 1.87 7.51
N LEU A 56 -11.38 1.17 7.65
CA LEU A 56 -12.68 1.85 7.77
C LEU A 56 -12.66 2.79 8.98
N ASN A 57 -13.53 3.79 8.99
CA ASN A 57 -13.57 4.84 10.00
C ASN A 57 -14.15 4.42 11.35
N GLU A 58 -14.78 3.24 11.42
CA GLU A 58 -15.36 2.66 12.63
C GLU A 58 -15.10 1.15 12.64
N PRO A 59 -15.02 0.52 13.83
CA PRO A 59 -14.97 -0.94 13.93
C PRO A 59 -16.30 -1.56 13.51
N SER A 60 -16.27 -2.81 13.03
CA SER A 60 -17.46 -3.52 12.57
C SER A 60 -17.50 -4.95 13.10
N THR A 61 -18.73 -5.45 13.25
CA THR A 61 -18.99 -6.87 13.52
C THR A 61 -18.72 -7.71 12.28
N GLY A 62 -18.87 -9.03 12.39
CA GLY A 62 -18.82 -9.97 11.28
C GLY A 62 -19.95 -9.80 10.25
N ASP A 63 -21.04 -9.10 10.56
CA ASP A 63 -22.06 -8.74 9.57
C ASP A 63 -21.67 -7.44 8.85
N LEU A 64 -21.09 -7.61 7.66
CA LEU A 64 -20.68 -6.52 6.77
C LEU A 64 -21.62 -6.41 5.57
N GLN A 65 -22.80 -7.03 5.62
CA GLN A 65 -23.69 -7.24 4.47
C GLN A 65 -22.97 -8.04 3.36
N GLY A 66 -22.13 -9.00 3.78
CA GLY A 66 -21.29 -9.81 2.91
C GLY A 66 -20.07 -9.07 2.37
N ILE A 67 -19.27 -9.78 1.55
CA ILE A 67 -18.05 -9.21 0.97
C ILE A 67 -18.32 -7.98 0.08
N ARG A 68 -19.47 -7.95 -0.61
CA ARG A 68 -19.85 -6.80 -1.46
C ARG A 68 -20.11 -5.55 -0.64
N GLY A 69 -20.78 -5.69 0.51
CA GLY A 69 -21.00 -4.57 1.44
C GLY A 69 -19.68 -4.05 2.01
N ALA A 70 -18.77 -4.96 2.38
CA ALA A 70 -17.43 -4.61 2.85
C ALA A 70 -16.61 -3.85 1.79
N ASP A 71 -16.54 -4.37 0.55
CA ASP A 71 -15.86 -3.73 -0.58
C ASP A 71 -16.45 -2.34 -0.87
N PHE A 72 -17.79 -2.23 -0.87
CA PHE A 72 -18.47 -0.96 -1.11
C PHE A 72 -18.20 0.07 0.00
N ALA A 73 -18.12 -0.37 1.26
CA ALA A 73 -17.73 0.50 2.36
C ALA A 73 -16.31 1.05 2.18
N CYS A 74 -15.37 0.20 1.77
CA CYS A 74 -13.99 0.59 1.47
C CYS A 74 -13.93 1.62 0.33
N TYR A 75 -14.61 1.35 -0.78
CA TYR A 75 -14.70 2.29 -1.91
C TYR A 75 -15.26 3.65 -1.48
N ARG A 76 -16.41 3.64 -0.80
CA ARG A 76 -17.14 4.86 -0.47
C ARG A 76 -16.35 5.74 0.51
N GLN A 77 -15.70 5.14 1.51
CA GLN A 77 -14.88 5.88 2.46
C GLN A 77 -13.56 6.36 1.82
N GLY A 78 -12.92 5.53 0.99
CA GLY A 78 -11.73 5.92 0.23
C GLY A 78 -11.98 7.13 -0.68
N ARG A 79 -13.08 7.14 -1.41
CA ARG A 79 -13.49 8.28 -2.25
C ARG A 79 -13.70 9.56 -1.44
N ARG A 80 -14.38 9.47 -0.30
CA ARG A 80 -14.59 10.64 0.60
C ARG A 80 -13.29 11.17 1.18
N ALA A 81 -12.29 10.31 1.36
CA ALA A 81 -10.94 10.69 1.78
C ALA A 81 -10.06 11.20 0.62
N GLY A 82 -10.61 11.35 -0.60
CA GLY A 82 -9.86 11.77 -1.78
C GLY A 82 -8.92 10.71 -2.36
N LEU A 83 -9.00 9.46 -1.88
CA LEU A 83 -8.21 8.35 -2.41
C LEU A 83 -8.96 7.71 -3.58
N LEU A 84 -8.51 7.99 -4.81
CA LEU A 84 -9.13 7.51 -6.06
C LEU A 84 -8.75 6.04 -6.41
N GLY A 85 -8.23 5.31 -5.42
CA GLY A 85 -7.98 3.87 -5.39
C GLY A 85 -9.19 3.03 -5.76
N THR A 86 -8.92 1.87 -6.38
CA THR A 86 -9.88 0.78 -6.39
C THR A 86 -9.67 -0.02 -5.11
N PHE A 87 -10.38 0.34 -4.03
CA PHE A 87 -10.24 -0.29 -2.72
C PHE A 87 -11.17 -1.49 -2.55
N LYS A 88 -10.61 -2.62 -2.11
CA LYS A 88 -11.34 -3.80 -1.65
C LYS A 88 -11.11 -4.02 -0.16
N ALA A 89 -12.04 -4.71 0.51
CA ALA A 89 -11.86 -5.12 1.89
C ALA A 89 -10.77 -6.18 1.99
N PHE A 90 -9.89 -6.08 2.99
CA PHE A 90 -8.85 -7.05 3.31
C PHE A 90 -9.47 -8.26 4.02
N LEU A 91 -10.32 -9.00 3.32
CA LEU A 91 -11.06 -10.14 3.85
C LEU A 91 -11.06 -11.25 2.81
N SER A 92 -10.88 -12.50 3.22
CA SER A 92 -11.20 -13.63 2.35
C SER A 92 -12.72 -13.75 2.15
N SER A 93 -13.15 -14.31 1.03
CA SER A 93 -14.58 -14.55 0.77
C SER A 93 -14.83 -15.98 0.30
N ARG A 94 -16.10 -16.32 0.05
CA ARG A 94 -16.48 -17.62 -0.50
C ARG A 94 -15.79 -17.94 -1.83
N VAL A 95 -15.45 -16.94 -2.64
CA VAL A 95 -14.91 -17.16 -4.00
C VAL A 95 -13.53 -16.56 -4.23
N GLN A 96 -12.97 -15.87 -3.24
CA GLN A 96 -11.70 -15.16 -3.37
C GLN A 96 -10.83 -15.37 -2.13
N ASN A 97 -9.61 -15.85 -2.33
CA ASN A 97 -8.58 -15.88 -1.30
C ASN A 97 -8.05 -14.48 -1.03
N LEU A 98 -7.57 -14.24 0.18
CA LEU A 98 -7.07 -12.94 0.59
C LEU A 98 -5.83 -12.53 -0.21
N ASP A 99 -4.89 -13.43 -0.48
CA ASP A 99 -3.68 -13.17 -1.26
C ASP A 99 -3.99 -12.78 -2.73
N THR A 100 -5.14 -13.20 -3.24
CA THR A 100 -5.57 -12.97 -4.63
C THR A 100 -6.33 -11.67 -4.86
N ILE A 101 -6.59 -10.87 -3.82
CA ILE A 101 -7.26 -9.56 -3.96
C ILE A 101 -6.48 -8.63 -4.90
N VAL A 102 -5.16 -8.65 -4.80
CA VAL A 102 -4.27 -7.88 -5.66
C VAL A 102 -3.90 -8.71 -6.90
N ARG A 103 -3.99 -8.09 -8.07
CA ARG A 103 -3.66 -8.73 -9.34
C ARG A 103 -2.21 -9.21 -9.36
N PRO A 104 -1.90 -10.36 -10.01
CA PRO A 104 -0.55 -10.94 -10.02
C PRO A 104 0.58 -9.95 -10.33
N ALA A 105 0.39 -9.06 -11.32
CA ALA A 105 1.39 -8.11 -11.75
C ALA A 105 1.72 -7.00 -10.73
N ASP A 106 0.84 -6.77 -9.75
CA ASP A 106 0.99 -5.75 -8.73
C ASP A 106 1.47 -6.35 -7.38
N ARG A 107 1.67 -7.68 -7.28
CA ARG A 107 1.98 -8.35 -5.99
C ARG A 107 3.39 -8.13 -5.46
N ASP A 108 4.30 -7.63 -6.30
CA ASP A 108 5.66 -7.25 -5.92
C ASP A 108 5.74 -5.81 -5.37
N LEU A 109 4.65 -5.05 -5.47
CA LEU A 109 4.62 -3.65 -5.05
C LEU A 109 4.60 -3.49 -3.53
N PRO A 110 5.28 -2.46 -2.99
CA PRO A 110 5.26 -2.17 -1.56
C PRO A 110 3.84 -1.82 -1.09
N VAL A 111 3.52 -2.25 0.12
CA VAL A 111 2.26 -1.96 0.79
C VAL A 111 2.50 -0.85 1.80
N VAL A 112 1.81 0.26 1.63
CA VAL A 112 1.98 1.49 2.43
C VAL A 112 0.69 1.86 3.15
N ASN A 113 0.78 2.66 4.21
CA ASN A 113 -0.39 3.29 4.81
C ASN A 113 -0.90 4.49 3.97
N THR A 114 -1.97 5.15 4.40
CA THR A 114 -2.53 6.33 3.71
C THR A 114 -1.57 7.52 3.67
N ARG A 115 -0.59 7.60 4.58
CA ARG A 115 0.45 8.63 4.63
C ARG A 115 1.69 8.29 3.80
N GLY A 116 1.77 7.09 3.23
CA GLY A 116 2.90 6.63 2.42
C GLY A 116 4.02 5.94 3.19
N ASP A 117 3.87 5.69 4.50
CA ASP A 117 4.84 4.87 5.23
C ASP A 117 4.69 3.41 4.81
N VAL A 118 5.83 2.73 4.56
CA VAL A 118 5.85 1.31 4.21
C VAL A 118 5.45 0.45 5.42
N LEU A 119 4.45 -0.41 5.20
CA LEU A 119 4.03 -1.46 6.13
C LEU A 119 4.66 -2.81 5.76
N PHE A 120 4.69 -3.15 4.47
CA PHE A 120 5.32 -4.35 3.94
C PHE A 120 6.08 -4.06 2.65
N ASN A 121 7.21 -4.75 2.44
CA ASN A 121 8.04 -4.57 1.25
C ASN A 121 7.36 -5.03 -0.04
N SER A 122 6.43 -5.99 0.05
CA SER A 122 5.60 -6.44 -1.07
C SER A 122 4.29 -7.05 -0.58
N TRP A 123 3.26 -7.06 -1.42
CA TRP A 123 2.00 -7.75 -1.13
C TRP A 123 2.21 -9.25 -0.90
N LYS A 124 2.97 -9.93 -1.78
CA LYS A 124 3.29 -11.35 -1.62
C LYS A 124 4.05 -11.66 -0.32
N GLY A 125 4.82 -10.69 0.19
CA GLY A 125 5.55 -10.81 1.44
C GLY A 125 4.66 -10.95 2.68
N ILE A 126 3.41 -10.47 2.62
CA ILE A 126 2.42 -10.63 3.71
C ILE A 126 2.06 -12.11 3.90
N PHE A 127 1.99 -12.85 2.79
CA PHE A 127 1.43 -14.21 2.72
C PHE A 127 2.51 -15.29 2.64
N ASN A 128 3.69 -15.03 3.20
CA ASN A 128 4.82 -15.96 3.21
C ASN A 128 4.69 -17.09 4.26
N GLY A 129 3.52 -17.22 4.91
CA GLY A 129 3.25 -18.19 5.97
C GLY A 129 3.66 -17.74 7.38
N GLN A 130 4.36 -16.61 7.54
CA GLN A 130 4.78 -16.09 8.86
C GLN A 130 3.72 -15.21 9.54
N GLY A 131 2.53 -15.11 8.94
CA GLY A 131 1.41 -14.36 9.51
C GLY A 131 1.47 -12.85 9.26
N GLY A 132 2.15 -12.40 8.20
CA GLY A 132 2.26 -10.99 7.85
C GLY A 132 2.90 -10.16 8.96
N PHE A 133 4.12 -10.52 9.35
CA PHE A 133 4.86 -9.85 10.42
C PHE A 133 5.23 -8.41 10.06
N PHE A 134 4.95 -7.47 10.98
CA PHE A 134 5.37 -6.09 10.85
C PHE A 134 6.77 -5.90 11.43
N SER A 135 7.70 -5.34 10.64
CA SER A 135 9.08 -5.05 11.08
C SER A 135 9.17 -3.97 12.16
N GLN A 136 8.13 -3.15 12.28
CA GLN A 136 7.98 -2.06 13.24
C GLN A 136 6.53 -1.99 13.70
N ALA A 137 6.25 -1.29 14.79
CA ALA A 137 4.88 -1.08 15.26
C ALA A 137 4.00 -0.54 14.10
N PRO A 138 2.87 -1.22 13.77
CA PRO A 138 2.10 -0.88 12.59
C PRO A 138 1.42 0.48 12.73
N ARG A 139 1.77 1.43 11.86
CA ARG A 139 1.14 2.77 11.79
C ARG A 139 0.01 2.75 10.77
N ILE A 140 -1.11 2.13 11.13
CA ILE A 140 -2.29 2.01 10.27
C ILE A 140 -3.25 3.17 10.56
N TYR A 141 -3.75 3.81 9.51
CA TYR A 141 -4.68 4.92 9.61
C TYR A 141 -6.02 4.59 8.96
N SER A 142 -7.11 5.10 9.54
CA SER A 142 -8.42 5.08 8.89
C SER A 142 -8.47 6.04 7.69
N PHE A 143 -9.52 5.93 6.87
CA PHE A 143 -9.79 6.90 5.81
C PHE A 143 -9.98 8.33 6.35
N SER A 144 -10.47 8.50 7.58
CA SER A 144 -10.57 9.79 8.28
C SER A 144 -9.25 10.28 8.89
N GLY A 145 -8.15 9.53 8.73
CA GLY A 145 -6.80 9.93 9.17
C GLY A 145 -6.46 9.60 10.63
N LYS A 146 -7.34 8.90 11.35
CA LYS A 146 -7.11 8.46 12.74
C LYS A 146 -6.18 7.26 12.77
N ASN A 147 -5.25 7.20 13.73
CA ASN A 147 -4.39 6.04 13.93
C ASN A 147 -5.13 4.96 14.73
N VAL A 148 -5.37 3.80 14.12
CA VAL A 148 -6.18 2.73 14.75
C VAL A 148 -5.54 2.16 16.01
N MET A 149 -4.20 2.24 16.13
CA MET A 149 -3.48 1.73 17.30
C MET A 149 -3.66 2.63 18.53
N THR A 150 -3.86 3.93 18.34
CA THR A 150 -3.89 4.89 19.46
C THR A 150 -5.26 5.51 19.70
N ASP A 151 -6.11 5.59 18.67
CA ASP A 151 -7.44 6.19 18.79
C ASP A 151 -8.39 5.27 19.57
N SER A 152 -9.22 5.85 20.44
CA SER A 152 -10.17 5.14 21.31
C SER A 152 -11.38 4.58 20.54
N THR A 153 -11.59 5.02 19.29
CA THR A 153 -12.64 4.50 18.39
C THR A 153 -12.52 2.99 18.18
N TRP A 154 -11.29 2.45 18.24
CA TRP A 154 -11.01 1.01 18.18
C TRP A 154 -10.50 0.52 19.53
N PRO A 155 -11.37 0.13 20.48
CA PRO A 155 -10.92 -0.39 21.77
C PRO A 155 -10.15 -1.71 21.61
N MET A 156 -10.57 -2.56 20.66
CA MET A 156 -9.88 -3.79 20.31
C MET A 156 -8.94 -3.56 19.12
N LYS A 157 -7.63 -3.74 19.31
CA LYS A 157 -6.59 -3.57 18.28
C LYS A 157 -6.46 -4.81 17.38
N MET A 158 -7.59 -5.37 16.99
CA MET A 158 -7.67 -6.59 16.19
C MET A 158 -8.26 -6.31 14.81
N VAL A 159 -7.79 -7.03 13.79
CA VAL A 159 -8.21 -6.91 12.40
C VAL A 159 -8.91 -8.17 11.94
N TRP A 160 -10.10 -8.06 11.37
CA TRP A 160 -10.74 -9.19 10.68
C TRP A 160 -9.97 -9.54 9.39
N HIS A 161 -9.77 -10.83 9.12
CA HIS A 161 -9.22 -11.29 7.83
C HIS A 161 -9.84 -12.61 7.33
N GLY A 162 -10.22 -13.52 8.22
CA GLY A 162 -10.93 -14.78 7.88
C GLY A 162 -10.10 -15.82 7.10
N SER A 163 -8.78 -15.67 7.09
CA SER A 163 -7.85 -16.41 6.24
C SER A 163 -6.72 -17.08 7.02
N LEU A 164 -6.10 -18.08 6.39
CA LEU A 164 -4.88 -18.72 6.88
C LEU A 164 -3.65 -17.80 6.67
N PRO A 165 -2.49 -18.10 7.30
CA PRO A 165 -1.29 -17.25 7.20
C PRO A 165 -0.70 -17.10 5.78
N ASN A 166 -1.06 -18.00 4.86
CA ASN A 166 -0.72 -17.94 3.44
C ASN A 166 -1.78 -17.18 2.59
N GLY A 167 -2.82 -16.63 3.24
CA GLY A 167 -3.89 -15.89 2.57
C GLY A 167 -5.00 -16.76 2.00
N GLU A 168 -4.93 -18.08 2.14
CA GLU A 168 -6.02 -18.97 1.74
C GLU A 168 -7.26 -18.74 2.59
N ARG A 169 -8.44 -18.80 1.96
CA ARG A 169 -9.72 -18.68 2.66
C ARG A 169 -9.91 -19.83 3.64
N SER A 170 -10.36 -19.52 4.85
CA SER A 170 -10.79 -20.53 5.82
C SER A 170 -12.31 -20.61 5.82
N MET A 171 -12.84 -21.67 5.20
CA MET A 171 -14.28 -21.86 4.96
C MET A 171 -15.12 -22.06 6.23
N ASP A 172 -14.50 -22.24 7.39
CA ASP A 172 -15.22 -22.40 8.67
C ASP A 172 -15.10 -21.16 9.56
N THR A 173 -14.32 -20.15 9.17
CA THR A 173 -13.94 -19.03 10.06
C THR A 173 -13.96 -17.68 9.35
N TYR A 174 -15.15 -17.27 8.92
CA TYR A 174 -15.40 -16.06 8.13
C TYR A 174 -16.83 -15.52 8.28
N CYS A 175 -17.44 -15.73 9.45
CA CYS A 175 -18.75 -15.16 9.83
C CYS A 175 -19.86 -15.35 8.78
N ASP A 176 -20.02 -16.58 8.28
CA ASP A 176 -20.92 -16.94 7.17
C ASP A 176 -20.71 -16.07 5.92
N ALA A 177 -19.45 -15.96 5.48
CA ALA A 177 -19.06 -15.04 4.41
C ALA A 177 -19.41 -13.57 4.71
N TRP A 178 -19.22 -13.16 5.96
CA TRP A 178 -19.44 -11.82 6.48
C TRP A 178 -20.90 -11.35 6.49
N HIS A 179 -21.84 -12.28 6.67
CA HIS A 179 -23.27 -12.03 6.75
C HIS A 179 -23.85 -12.21 8.17
N SER A 180 -23.00 -12.44 9.17
CA SER A 180 -23.48 -12.76 10.50
C SER A 180 -22.64 -12.11 11.59
N GLY A 181 -23.33 -11.41 12.50
CA GLY A 181 -22.80 -10.92 13.76
C GLY A 181 -23.16 -11.81 14.94
N ASP A 182 -23.47 -13.09 14.70
CA ASP A 182 -23.88 -14.03 15.75
C ASP A 182 -22.68 -14.45 16.61
N HIS A 183 -22.85 -14.36 17.93
CA HIS A 183 -21.86 -14.76 18.92
C HIS A 183 -21.45 -16.24 18.87
N LEU A 184 -22.31 -17.14 18.34
CA LEU A 184 -21.98 -18.56 18.20
C LEU A 184 -21.04 -18.84 17.01
N LYS A 185 -20.93 -17.89 16.08
CA LYS A 185 -20.04 -17.97 14.93
C LYS A 185 -18.72 -17.29 15.23
N GLY A 186 -17.69 -17.71 14.51
CA GLY A 186 -16.37 -17.12 14.67
C GLY A 186 -15.65 -16.93 13.36
N SER A 187 -14.66 -16.06 13.39
CA SER A 187 -13.74 -15.82 12.28
C SER A 187 -12.32 -15.62 12.79
N PHE A 188 -11.33 -15.77 11.91
CA PHE A 188 -9.97 -15.40 12.24
C PHE A 188 -9.78 -13.89 12.17
N ALA A 189 -9.18 -13.37 13.24
CA ALA A 189 -8.74 -12.01 13.37
C ALA A 189 -7.32 -11.98 13.91
N SER A 190 -6.58 -10.91 13.61
CA SER A 190 -5.20 -10.75 14.03
C SER A 190 -5.05 -9.64 15.05
N ASN A 191 -4.30 -9.88 16.14
CA ASN A 191 -3.99 -8.83 17.09
C ASN A 191 -2.77 -8.01 16.63
N LEU A 192 -2.97 -6.72 16.40
CA LEU A 192 -1.92 -5.82 15.92
C LEU A 192 -0.84 -5.56 16.97
N ASP A 193 -1.15 -5.69 18.26
CA ASP A 193 -0.14 -5.62 19.34
C ASP A 193 0.91 -6.75 19.22
N GLY A 194 0.50 -7.89 18.65
CA GLY A 194 1.37 -9.02 18.35
C GLY A 194 2.25 -8.82 17.10
N HIS A 195 2.21 -7.65 16.47
CA HIS A 195 2.96 -7.31 15.26
C HIS A 195 2.72 -8.28 14.10
N LYS A 196 1.52 -8.85 14.01
CA LYS A 196 1.09 -9.73 12.92
C LYS A 196 -0.21 -9.23 12.31
N LEU A 197 -0.34 -9.43 11.00
CA LEU A 197 -1.55 -9.09 10.26
C LEU A 197 -2.47 -10.30 10.03
N LEU A 198 -1.94 -11.53 10.11
CA LEU A 198 -2.66 -12.79 9.86
C LEU A 198 -2.46 -13.80 10.99
N GLU A 199 -2.40 -13.33 12.24
CA GLU A 199 -2.45 -14.20 13.41
C GLU A 199 -3.76 -15.00 13.42
N GLN A 200 -3.70 -16.28 13.77
CA GLN A 200 -4.84 -17.19 13.74
C GLN A 200 -5.65 -17.12 15.04
N LYS A 201 -6.05 -15.92 15.46
CA LYS A 201 -6.83 -15.74 16.69
C LYS A 201 -8.32 -15.74 16.36
N ARG A 202 -9.02 -16.78 16.82
CA ARG A 202 -10.48 -16.89 16.63
C ARG A 202 -11.19 -15.83 17.47
N GLN A 203 -12.09 -15.09 16.86
CA GLN A 203 -12.95 -14.10 17.52
C GLN A 203 -14.42 -14.34 17.16
N SER A 204 -15.30 -13.99 18.09
CA SER A 204 -16.75 -14.10 17.93
C SER A 204 -17.26 -13.04 16.96
N CYS A 205 -18.22 -13.38 16.10
CA CYS A 205 -18.65 -12.48 15.03
C CYS A 205 -19.43 -11.25 15.52
N ASP A 206 -19.89 -11.22 16.76
CA ASP A 206 -20.47 -10.03 17.41
C ASP A 206 -19.40 -8.99 17.84
N SER A 207 -18.13 -9.37 17.83
CA SER A 207 -17.01 -8.49 18.21
C SER A 207 -16.79 -7.38 17.19
N LYS A 208 -16.65 -6.14 17.66
CA LYS A 208 -16.39 -4.96 16.82
C LYS A 208 -14.90 -4.77 16.61
N LEU A 209 -14.38 -5.20 15.47
CA LEU A 209 -12.95 -5.17 15.15
C LEU A 209 -12.64 -4.26 13.96
N ILE A 210 -11.35 -4.03 13.68
CA ILE A 210 -10.88 -3.21 12.56
C ILE A 210 -11.13 -3.96 11.24
N ILE A 211 -11.66 -3.24 10.26
CA ILE A 211 -11.71 -3.67 8.85
C ILE A 211 -10.66 -2.88 8.09
N LEU A 212 -9.73 -3.58 7.44
CA LEU A 212 -8.77 -2.95 6.53
C LEU A 212 -9.30 -2.98 5.10
N CYS A 213 -8.85 -2.00 4.33
CA CYS A 213 -9.14 -1.79 2.93
C CYS A 213 -7.81 -1.63 2.19
N VAL A 214 -7.67 -2.29 1.06
CA VAL A 214 -6.45 -2.36 0.25
C VAL A 214 -6.76 -1.91 -1.18
N GLU A 215 -5.88 -1.12 -1.77
CA GLU A 215 -5.91 -0.91 -3.23
C GLU A 215 -5.66 -2.23 -3.96
N ALA A 216 -6.65 -2.71 -4.70
CA ALA A 216 -6.54 -3.94 -5.48
C ALA A 216 -5.66 -3.76 -6.74
N LEU A 217 -5.52 -2.51 -7.21
CA LEU A 217 -4.85 -2.13 -8.45
C LEU A 217 -3.95 -0.92 -8.24
N SER A 218 -2.76 -0.94 -8.84
CA SER A 218 -1.86 0.23 -8.85
C SER A 218 -2.35 1.37 -9.76
N GLN A 219 -2.17 2.62 -9.34
CA GLN A 219 -2.63 3.83 -10.06
C GLN A 219 -1.87 4.10 -11.38
N ASP A 220 -0.61 3.69 -11.48
CA ASP A 220 0.24 4.01 -12.65
C ASP A 220 -0.22 3.33 -13.94
N ARG A 221 -0.89 2.18 -13.86
CA ARG A 221 -1.50 1.55 -15.05
C ARG A 221 -2.73 2.30 -15.55
N LYS A 222 -3.50 2.96 -14.66
CA LYS A 222 -4.60 3.85 -15.10
C LYS A 222 -4.04 5.03 -15.87
N ARG A 223 -2.91 5.60 -15.45
CA ARG A 223 -2.22 6.68 -16.15
C ARG A 223 -1.65 6.23 -17.51
N LYS A 224 -0.94 5.09 -17.58
CA LYS A 224 -0.39 4.57 -18.84
C LYS A 224 -1.46 4.16 -19.86
N LYS A 225 -2.62 3.66 -19.42
CA LYS A 225 -3.79 3.42 -20.29
C LYS A 225 -4.35 4.71 -20.89
N ARG A 226 -4.31 5.83 -20.14
CA ARG A 226 -4.74 7.15 -20.63
C ARG A 226 -3.76 7.74 -21.67
N GLU A 227 -2.47 7.41 -21.58
CA GLU A 227 -1.44 7.95 -22.47
C GLU A 227 -1.30 7.20 -23.81
N ILE A 228 -1.75 5.94 -23.91
CA ILE A 228 -1.65 5.12 -25.14
C ILE A 228 -2.97 5.13 -25.95
N GLY A 229 -4.08 5.60 -25.37
CA GLY A 229 -5.37 5.70 -26.05
C GLY A 229 -5.44 6.91 -26.98
N ASP A 230 -5.43 6.65 -28.28
CA ASP A 230 -5.78 7.59 -29.36
C ASP A 230 -7.12 8.31 -29.05
N GLY A 231 -7.22 9.56 -29.45
CA GLY A 231 -8.23 10.52 -29.00
C GLY A 231 -9.67 10.14 -29.40
N SER A 232 -10.32 9.27 -28.62
CA SER A 232 -11.78 9.08 -28.62
C SER A 232 -12.26 8.23 -27.42
N SER A 233 -11.93 8.63 -26.20
CA SER A 233 -12.72 8.26 -25.01
C SER A 233 -12.54 9.31 -23.90
N HIS A 234 -13.08 10.50 -24.11
CA HIS A 234 -13.17 11.50 -23.07
C HIS A 234 -14.05 11.00 -21.90
N GLY A 235 -13.45 10.77 -20.73
CA GLY A 235 -14.01 11.28 -19.47
C GLY A 235 -14.89 10.40 -18.58
N GLU A 236 -15.13 9.11 -18.83
CA GLU A 236 -16.08 8.35 -17.98
C GLU A 236 -15.48 7.67 -16.73
N SER A 237 -14.16 7.46 -16.66
CA SER A 237 -13.58 6.69 -15.54
C SER A 237 -13.36 7.52 -14.26
N GLU A 238 -13.36 8.84 -14.33
CA GLU A 238 -13.05 9.73 -13.19
C GLU A 238 -14.32 10.22 -12.48
N SER A 239 -15.48 10.12 -13.15
CA SER A 239 -16.79 10.61 -12.71
C SER A 239 -17.78 9.53 -12.29
N ARG A 240 -17.50 8.24 -12.53
CA ARG A 240 -18.42 7.15 -12.17
C ARG A 240 -18.37 6.89 -10.67
N GLU A 241 -19.21 7.62 -9.94
CA GLU A 241 -19.49 7.34 -8.53
C GLU A 241 -20.49 6.19 -8.44
N PHE A 242 -20.05 5.04 -7.92
CA PHE A 242 -20.94 3.92 -7.63
C PHE A 242 -21.82 4.24 -6.42
N LYS A 243 -23.13 4.04 -6.57
CA LYS A 243 -24.13 4.33 -5.53
C LYS A 243 -24.50 3.10 -4.72
N THR A 244 -24.28 1.90 -5.26
CA THR A 244 -24.63 0.64 -4.62
C THR A 244 -23.47 -0.35 -4.60
N ALA A 245 -23.58 -1.34 -3.71
CA ALA A 245 -22.60 -2.42 -3.61
C ALA A 245 -22.55 -3.30 -4.86
N ASP A 246 -23.70 -3.54 -5.52
CA ASP A 246 -23.77 -4.34 -6.73
C ASP A 246 -23.14 -3.62 -7.94
N GLU A 247 -23.35 -2.31 -8.08
CA GLU A 247 -22.67 -1.51 -9.10
C GLU A 247 -21.15 -1.56 -8.93
N TYR A 248 -20.66 -1.46 -7.69
CA TYR A 248 -19.23 -1.53 -7.43
C TYR A 248 -18.67 -2.94 -7.66
N ALA A 249 -19.40 -3.98 -7.27
CA ALA A 249 -19.02 -5.37 -7.53
C ALA A 249 -18.89 -5.65 -9.03
N ALA A 250 -19.86 -5.23 -9.85
CA ALA A 250 -19.80 -5.38 -11.30
C ALA A 250 -18.59 -4.64 -11.91
N HIS A 251 -18.23 -3.48 -11.36
CA HIS A 251 -17.01 -2.78 -11.78
C HIS A 251 -15.73 -3.55 -11.42
N LEU A 252 -15.67 -4.17 -10.24
CA LEU A 252 -14.52 -4.97 -9.83
C LEU A 252 -14.33 -6.21 -10.71
N GLU A 253 -15.42 -6.89 -11.08
CA GLU A 253 -15.40 -8.05 -11.98
C GLU A 253 -14.79 -7.68 -13.34
N ASN A 254 -15.19 -6.54 -13.90
CA ASN A 254 -14.66 -6.03 -15.18
C ASN A 254 -13.17 -5.64 -15.13
N LEU A 255 -12.59 -5.44 -13.95
CA LEU A 255 -11.19 -5.05 -13.77
C LEU A 255 -10.24 -6.23 -13.52
N LEU A 256 -10.79 -7.40 -13.17
CA LEU A 256 -10.05 -8.61 -12.87
C LEU A 256 -10.06 -9.62 -14.04
N LEU A 257 -10.82 -9.34 -15.09
CA LEU A 257 -10.68 -9.89 -16.45
C LEU A 257 -9.53 -9.20 -17.20
#